data_AF-A0A1C9ZYH5-F1
#
_entry.id   AF-A0A1C9ZYH5-F1
#
_cell.length_a   1.000
_cell.length_b   1.000
_cell.length_c   1.000
_cell.angle_alpha   90.00
_cell.angle_beta   90.00
_cell.angle_gamma   90.00
#
_symmetry.space_group_name_H-M   'P 1'
#
loop_
_entity.id
_entity.type
_entity.pdbx_description
1 polymer ?
#
loop_
_entity_poly.entity_id
_entity_poly.type
_entity_poly.pdbx_seq_one_letter_code
_entity_poly.pdbx_strand_id
1 'polypeptide(L)'
;MNYETGFQLGVMDARLKKMRKQRDEYKKQRDELIGDIAEVKRKAKAFDEIDNLIYEVFEMMNCFKFSFINENKELILDSESNIFFSLKDCANKLDLVVKFIHWVSRSCIENMSPERTQVFLQTGFELYIGKHLTKKDYEYMYTCFGNGLNSDGAYSYARRLLNIPEGIQ
;
A
#
# COMPACT_ATOMS: atom_id res chain seq x y z
N MET A 1 65.57 0.49 37.26
CA MET A 1 64.14 0.32 37.01
C MET A 1 63.60 -0.59 38.11
N ASN A 2 62.63 -0.16 38.92
CA ASN A 2 62.16 -0.95 40.06
C ASN A 2 61.29 -2.13 39.57
N TYR A 3 61.70 -3.36 39.86
CA TYR A 3 61.10 -4.62 39.37
C TYR A 3 59.60 -4.70 39.70
N GLU A 4 59.22 -4.20 40.87
CA GLU A 4 57.85 -4.17 41.37
C GLU A 4 56.95 -3.24 40.52
N THR A 5 57.49 -2.11 40.04
CA THR A 5 56.78 -1.19 39.16
C THR A 5 56.56 -1.78 37.76
N GLY A 6 57.53 -2.54 37.24
CA GLY A 6 57.41 -3.24 35.95
C GLY A 6 56.33 -4.32 35.96
N PHE A 7 56.22 -5.09 37.05
CA PHE A 7 55.19 -6.11 37.22
C PHE A 7 53.77 -5.50 37.27
N GLN A 8 53.57 -4.43 38.03
CA GLN A 8 52.27 -3.74 38.11
C GLN A 8 51.84 -3.14 36.76
N LEU A 9 52.77 -2.59 35.98
CA LEU A 9 52.50 -2.08 34.63
C LEU A 9 52.05 -3.18 33.67
N GLY A 10 52.68 -4.36 33.73
CA GLY A 10 52.29 -5.52 32.91
C GLY A 10 50.88 -6.04 33.21
N VAL A 11 50.51 -6.10 34.50
CA VAL A 11 49.16 -6.48 34.93
C VAL A 11 48.12 -5.46 34.44
N MET A 12 48.44 -4.16 34.51
CA MET A 12 47.56 -3.10 34.04
C MET A 12 47.33 -3.18 32.52
N ASP A 13 48.37 -3.41 31.71
CA ASP A 13 48.24 -3.53 30.26
C ASP A 13 47.40 -4.76 29.84
N ALA A 14 47.60 -5.90 30.52
CA ALA A 14 46.78 -7.10 30.29
C ALA A 14 45.29 -6.82 30.59
N ARG A 15 44.99 -6.07 31.67
CA ARG A 15 43.62 -5.65 32.00
C ARG A 15 43.06 -4.71 30.95
N LEU A 16 43.83 -3.72 30.48
CA LEU A 16 43.42 -2.81 29.42
C LEU A 16 43.12 -3.54 28.10
N LYS A 17 43.97 -4.51 27.72
CA LYS A 17 43.75 -5.34 26.52
C LYS A 17 42.46 -6.15 26.62
N LYS A 18 42.18 -6.76 27.77
CA LYS A 18 40.93 -7.48 28.02
C LYS A 18 39.71 -6.57 27.91
N MET A 19 39.78 -5.37 28.51
CA MET A 19 38.71 -4.37 28.44
C MET A 19 38.45 -3.90 26.99
N ARG A 20 39.51 -3.68 26.19
CA ARG A 20 39.36 -3.30 24.77
C ARG A 20 38.69 -4.40 23.96
N LYS A 21 39.08 -5.67 24.15
CA LYS A 21 38.48 -6.82 23.47
C LYS A 21 36.99 -6.93 23.78
N GLN A 22 36.61 -6.85 25.06
CA GLN A 22 35.20 -6.86 25.47
C GLN A 22 34.42 -5.69 24.87
N ARG A 23 34.98 -4.48 24.88
CA ARG A 23 34.36 -3.31 24.24
C ARG A 23 34.11 -3.55 22.75
N ASP A 24 35.10 -4.10 22.04
CA ASP A 24 35.00 -4.32 20.60
C ASP A 24 34.00 -5.45 20.27
N GLU A 25 33.91 -6.49 21.11
CA GLU A 25 32.85 -7.51 21.06
C GLU A 25 31.45 -6.90 21.25
N TYR A 26 31.26 -6.06 22.28
CA TYR A 26 29.98 -5.39 22.52
C TYR A 26 29.59 -4.43 21.39
N LYS A 27 30.58 -3.72 20.80
CA LYS A 27 30.32 -2.88 19.63
C LYS A 27 29.82 -3.71 18.45
N LYS A 28 30.45 -4.86 18.19
CA LYS A 28 30.03 -5.76 17.12
C LYS A 28 28.59 -6.26 17.34
N GLN A 29 28.27 -6.73 18.55
CA GLN A 29 26.91 -7.18 18.89
C GLN A 29 25.87 -6.06 18.75
N ARG A 30 26.22 -4.83 19.15
CA ARG A 30 25.34 -3.67 18.99
C ARG A 30 25.09 -3.38 17.51
N ASP A 31 26.12 -3.41 16.68
CA ASP A 31 26.00 -3.11 15.25
C ASP A 31 25.18 -4.18 14.53
N GLU A 32 25.33 -5.46 14.91
CA GLU A 32 24.47 -6.57 14.46
C GLU A 32 23.01 -6.34 14.87
N LEU A 33 22.75 -6.02 16.15
CA LEU A 33 21.40 -5.75 16.66
C LEU A 33 20.74 -4.54 15.95
N ILE A 34 21.49 -3.50 15.62
CA ILE A 34 20.98 -2.37 14.82
C ILE A 34 20.50 -2.85 13.45
N GLY A 35 21.25 -3.76 12.82
CA GLY A 35 20.86 -4.40 11.56
C GLY A 35 19.54 -5.17 11.68
N ASP A 36 19.44 -6.02 12.70
CA ASP A 36 18.23 -6.82 12.96
C ASP A 36 17.01 -5.92 13.21
N ILE A 37 17.16 -4.87 14.02
CA ILE A 37 16.08 -3.89 14.29
C ILE A 37 15.63 -3.18 13.00
N ALA A 38 16.57 -2.82 12.13
CA ALA A 38 16.23 -2.20 10.85
C ALA A 38 15.44 -3.16 9.94
N GLU A 39 15.77 -4.45 9.95
CA GLU A 39 14.99 -5.46 9.21
C GLU A 39 13.59 -5.65 9.80
N VAL A 40 13.46 -5.77 11.12
CA VAL A 40 12.16 -5.90 11.79
C VAL A 40 11.26 -4.71 11.48
N LYS A 41 11.80 -3.49 11.52
CA LYS A 41 11.04 -2.27 11.16
C LYS A 41 10.54 -2.28 9.71
N ARG A 42 11.35 -2.77 8.76
CA ARG A 42 10.92 -2.90 7.36
C ARG A 42 9.77 -3.89 7.21
N LYS A 43 9.86 -5.05 7.89
CA LYS A 43 8.81 -6.06 7.89
C LYS A 43 7.52 -5.55 8.54
N ALA A 44 7.63 -4.82 9.65
CA ALA A 44 6.47 -4.20 10.31
C ALA A 44 5.75 -3.22 9.38
N LYS A 45 6.49 -2.34 8.69
CA LYS A 45 5.90 -1.42 7.71
C LYS A 45 5.16 -2.15 6.59
N ALA A 46 5.74 -3.22 6.03
CA ALA A 46 5.09 -4.02 5.00
C ALA A 46 3.81 -4.72 5.51
N PHE A 47 3.80 -5.12 6.79
CA PHE A 47 2.60 -5.69 7.43
C PHE A 47 1.50 -4.64 7.56
N ASP A 48 1.84 -3.42 8.00
CA ASP A 48 0.88 -2.30 8.08
C ASP A 48 0.31 -1.93 6.71
N GLU A 49 1.12 -1.96 5.65
CA GLU A 49 0.67 -1.72 4.27
C GLU A 49 -0.35 -2.79 3.80
N ILE A 50 -0.10 -4.06 4.13
CA ILE A 50 -1.03 -5.16 3.81
C ILE A 50 -2.34 -5.00 4.57
N ASP A 51 -2.29 -4.69 5.87
CA ASP A 51 -3.49 -4.51 6.70
C ASP A 51 -4.34 -3.34 6.19
N ASN A 52 -3.71 -2.23 5.83
CA ASN A 52 -4.37 -1.08 5.21
C ASN A 52 -5.05 -1.43 3.88
N LEU A 53 -4.40 -2.23 3.01
CA LEU A 53 -5.02 -2.68 1.77
C LEU A 53 -6.25 -3.56 2.04
N ILE A 54 -6.14 -4.50 2.99
CA ILE A 54 -7.26 -5.37 3.37
C ILE A 54 -8.45 -4.53 3.84
N TYR A 55 -8.20 -3.55 4.71
CA TYR A 55 -9.21 -2.61 5.17
C TYR A 55 -9.89 -1.88 4.00
N GLU A 56 -9.12 -1.33 3.07
CA GLU A 56 -9.64 -0.58 1.92
C GLU A 56 -10.45 -1.43 0.94
N VAL A 57 -10.07 -2.70 0.76
CA VAL A 57 -10.87 -3.65 -0.03
C VAL A 57 -12.22 -3.91 0.64
N PHE A 58 -12.25 -4.12 1.96
CA PHE A 58 -13.52 -4.31 2.69
C PHE A 58 -14.39 -3.06 2.69
N GLU A 59 -13.80 -1.87 2.80
CA GLU A 59 -14.54 -0.61 2.67
C GLU A 59 -15.16 -0.44 1.28
N MET A 60 -14.44 -0.82 0.22
CA MET A 60 -15.03 -0.86 -1.12
C MET A 60 -16.19 -1.87 -1.15
N MET A 61 -15.99 -3.09 -0.65
CA MET A 61 -17.03 -4.12 -0.62
C MET A 61 -18.30 -3.67 0.14
N ASN A 62 -18.14 -2.91 1.24
CA ASN A 62 -19.26 -2.33 1.98
C ASN A 62 -20.09 -1.34 1.14
N CYS A 63 -19.47 -0.69 0.15
CA CYS A 63 -20.13 0.23 -0.78
C CYS A 63 -20.86 -0.49 -1.93
N PHE A 64 -20.49 -1.75 -2.23
CA PHE A 64 -21.09 -2.57 -3.29
C PHE A 64 -21.76 -3.82 -2.68
N LYS A 65 -23.07 -3.75 -2.45
CA LYS A 65 -23.83 -4.86 -1.83
C LYS A 65 -23.65 -6.16 -2.60
N PHE A 66 -23.46 -7.25 -1.86
CA PHE A 66 -23.23 -8.61 -2.39
C PHE A 66 -21.94 -8.76 -3.21
N SER A 67 -21.03 -7.77 -3.16
CA SER A 67 -19.68 -7.94 -3.68
C SER A 67 -18.94 -9.04 -2.92
N PHE A 68 -18.01 -9.69 -3.61
CA PHE A 68 -17.17 -10.74 -3.04
C PHE A 68 -15.85 -10.85 -3.81
N ILE A 69 -14.88 -11.52 -3.20
CA ILE A 69 -13.60 -11.84 -3.84
C ILE A 69 -13.63 -13.32 -4.25
N ASN A 70 -13.34 -13.61 -5.50
CA ASN A 70 -13.28 -14.99 -6.00
C ASN A 70 -11.87 -15.62 -5.83
N GLU A 71 -11.74 -16.90 -6.18
CA GLU A 71 -10.47 -17.64 -6.11
C GLU A 71 -9.35 -17.07 -7.00
N ASN A 72 -9.71 -16.33 -8.06
CA ASN A 72 -8.77 -15.68 -8.96
C ASN A 72 -8.22 -14.35 -8.42
N LYS A 73 -8.64 -13.96 -7.20
CA LYS A 73 -8.34 -12.67 -6.56
C LYS A 73 -8.96 -11.50 -7.33
N GLU A 74 -10.14 -11.70 -7.88
CA GLU A 74 -10.94 -10.64 -8.51
C GLU A 74 -12.00 -10.17 -7.54
N LEU A 75 -12.12 -8.86 -7.39
CA LEU A 75 -13.22 -8.25 -6.67
C LEU A 75 -14.41 -8.15 -7.63
N ILE A 76 -15.43 -8.95 -7.37
CA ILE A 76 -16.71 -8.92 -8.09
C ILE A 76 -17.57 -7.85 -7.42
N LEU A 77 -17.87 -6.77 -8.15
CA LEU A 77 -18.71 -5.67 -7.66
C LEU A 77 -20.20 -5.94 -7.91
N ASP A 78 -20.52 -6.54 -9.05
CA ASP A 78 -21.87 -6.99 -9.41
C ASP A 78 -21.78 -8.25 -10.26
N SER A 79 -22.22 -9.38 -9.70
CA SER A 79 -22.21 -10.67 -10.40
C SER A 79 -23.26 -10.75 -11.51
N GLU A 80 -24.39 -10.05 -11.38
CA GLU A 80 -25.47 -10.11 -12.39
C GLU A 80 -25.02 -9.46 -13.70
N SER A 81 -24.31 -8.33 -13.61
CA SER A 81 -23.78 -7.61 -14.77
C SER A 81 -22.33 -7.98 -15.10
N ASN A 82 -21.77 -8.99 -14.44
CA ASN A 82 -20.37 -9.44 -14.62
C ASN A 82 -19.34 -8.30 -14.51
N ILE A 83 -19.48 -7.47 -13.47
CA ILE A 83 -18.60 -6.32 -13.21
C ILE A 83 -17.59 -6.70 -12.14
N PHE A 84 -16.32 -6.71 -12.54
CA PHE A 84 -15.22 -7.07 -11.65
C PHE A 84 -13.91 -6.43 -12.09
N PHE A 85 -12.92 -6.47 -11.20
CA PHE A 85 -11.53 -6.23 -11.57
C PHE A 85 -10.58 -7.07 -10.71
N SER A 86 -9.37 -7.28 -11.22
CA SER A 86 -8.33 -8.02 -10.52
C SER A 86 -7.70 -7.17 -9.41
N LEU A 87 -7.61 -7.74 -8.19
CA LEU A 87 -6.88 -7.17 -7.05
C LEU A 87 -5.37 -7.42 -7.12
N LYS A 88 -4.89 -8.13 -8.16
CA LYS A 88 -3.46 -8.29 -8.38
C LYS A 88 -2.82 -6.92 -8.58
N ASP A 89 -1.68 -6.74 -7.92
CA ASP A 89 -0.85 -5.53 -7.97
C ASP A 89 -1.48 -4.29 -7.31
N CYS A 90 -2.54 -4.48 -6.50
CA CYS A 90 -3.03 -3.42 -5.61
C CYS A 90 -2.23 -3.45 -4.30
N ALA A 91 -1.77 -2.28 -3.85
CA ALA A 91 -1.06 -2.09 -2.60
C ALA A 91 -1.80 -1.14 -1.64
N ASN A 92 -2.72 -0.31 -2.15
CA ASN A 92 -3.44 0.67 -1.33
C ASN A 92 -4.76 1.13 -2.01
N LYS A 93 -5.50 2.03 -1.34
CA LYS A 93 -6.73 2.67 -1.83
C LYS A 93 -6.61 3.26 -3.23
N LEU A 94 -5.50 3.92 -3.53
CA LEU A 94 -5.29 4.57 -4.82
C LEU A 94 -5.31 3.56 -5.97
N ASP A 95 -4.69 2.40 -5.78
CA ASP A 95 -4.70 1.33 -6.78
C ASP A 95 -6.13 0.80 -7.02
N LEU A 96 -6.94 0.65 -5.97
CA LEU A 96 -8.34 0.22 -6.11
C LEU A 96 -9.17 1.23 -6.91
N VAL A 97 -8.99 2.53 -6.64
CA VAL A 97 -9.64 3.61 -7.40
C VAL A 97 -9.19 3.60 -8.87
N VAL A 98 -7.89 3.41 -9.13
CA VAL A 98 -7.37 3.31 -10.51
C VAL A 98 -7.91 2.07 -11.22
N LYS A 99 -8.00 0.92 -10.55
CA LYS A 99 -8.62 -0.29 -11.13
C LYS A 99 -10.09 -0.05 -11.47
N PHE A 100 -10.84 0.62 -10.60
CA PHE A 100 -12.22 1.00 -10.90
C PHE A 100 -12.30 1.90 -12.14
N ILE A 101 -11.45 2.95 -12.21
CA ILE A 101 -11.39 3.85 -13.36
C ILE A 101 -11.07 3.07 -14.64
N HIS A 102 -10.10 2.16 -14.61
CA HIS A 102 -9.71 1.40 -15.80
C HIS A 102 -10.81 0.43 -16.25
N TRP A 103 -11.39 -0.33 -15.34
CA TRP A 103 -12.18 -1.51 -15.70
C TRP A 103 -13.69 -1.36 -15.53
N VAL A 104 -14.14 -0.34 -14.78
CA VAL A 104 -15.55 -0.18 -14.39
C VAL A 104 -16.17 1.13 -14.90
N SER A 105 -15.37 2.19 -15.11
CA SER A 105 -15.86 3.51 -15.54
C SER A 105 -16.78 3.48 -16.77
N ARG A 106 -16.48 2.60 -17.74
CA ARG A 106 -17.32 2.37 -18.93
C ARG A 106 -18.73 1.96 -18.55
N SER A 107 -18.85 0.96 -17.68
CA SER A 107 -20.12 0.38 -17.24
C SER A 107 -20.98 1.37 -16.46
N CYS A 108 -20.37 2.43 -15.91
CA CYS A 108 -21.10 3.53 -15.28
C CYS A 108 -21.86 4.41 -16.29
N ILE A 109 -21.53 4.41 -17.58
CA ILE A 109 -22.10 5.34 -18.58
C ILE A 109 -22.62 4.67 -19.85
N GLU A 110 -22.27 3.40 -20.07
CA GLU A 110 -22.55 2.70 -21.30
C GLU A 110 -24.03 2.33 -21.42
N ASN A 111 -24.67 2.74 -22.52
CA ASN A 111 -26.09 2.49 -22.79
C ASN A 111 -26.48 1.00 -22.89
N MET A 112 -25.50 0.10 -23.07
CA MET A 112 -25.74 -1.34 -23.01
C MET A 112 -25.93 -1.84 -21.57
N SER A 113 -25.35 -1.16 -20.59
CA SER A 113 -25.60 -1.44 -19.17
C SER A 113 -26.99 -0.93 -18.78
N PRO A 114 -27.82 -1.73 -18.09
CA PRO A 114 -29.07 -1.25 -17.53
C PRO A 114 -28.85 -0.02 -16.66
N GLU A 115 -29.77 0.95 -16.70
CA GLU A 115 -29.68 2.17 -15.89
C GLU A 115 -29.51 1.88 -14.40
N ARG A 116 -30.15 0.81 -13.91
CA ARG A 116 -29.98 0.31 -12.54
C ARG A 116 -28.53 -0.04 -12.22
N THR A 117 -27.82 -0.72 -13.13
CA THR A 117 -26.41 -1.08 -12.97
C THR A 117 -25.54 0.18 -12.96
N GLN A 118 -25.80 1.13 -13.87
CA GLN A 118 -25.07 2.40 -13.90
C GLN A 118 -25.21 3.14 -12.56
N VAL A 119 -26.44 3.31 -12.07
CA VAL A 119 -26.72 3.99 -10.79
C VAL A 119 -26.08 3.25 -9.62
N PHE A 120 -26.13 1.91 -9.60
CA PHE A 120 -25.49 1.09 -8.57
C PHE A 120 -23.98 1.31 -8.54
N LEU A 121 -23.31 1.25 -9.70
CA LEU A 121 -21.86 1.42 -9.80
C LEU A 121 -21.42 2.82 -9.41
N GLN A 122 -22.12 3.85 -9.90
CA GLN A 122 -21.85 5.25 -9.57
C GLN A 122 -22.03 5.49 -8.07
N THR A 123 -23.15 5.04 -7.49
CA THR A 123 -23.46 5.23 -6.07
C THR A 123 -22.41 4.55 -5.18
N GLY A 124 -22.06 3.29 -5.47
CA GLY A 124 -21.05 2.56 -4.71
C GLY A 124 -19.67 3.22 -4.78
N PHE A 125 -19.27 3.70 -5.96
CA PHE A 125 -17.98 4.36 -6.13
C PHE A 125 -17.92 5.70 -5.41
N GLU A 126 -18.97 6.52 -5.52
CA GLU A 126 -19.05 7.83 -4.85
C GLU A 126 -19.05 7.71 -3.32
N LEU A 127 -19.74 6.70 -2.78
CA LEU A 127 -19.67 6.36 -1.36
C LEU A 127 -18.25 5.98 -0.94
N TYR A 128 -17.58 5.14 -1.74
CA TYR A 128 -16.22 4.67 -1.43
C TYR A 128 -15.17 5.78 -1.43
N ILE A 129 -15.25 6.72 -2.39
CA ILE A 129 -14.32 7.86 -2.47
C ILE A 129 -14.78 9.07 -1.62
N GLY A 130 -16.01 9.03 -1.08
CA GLY A 130 -16.59 10.12 -0.29
C GLY A 130 -16.85 11.40 -1.09
N LYS A 131 -17.15 11.28 -2.40
CA LYS A 131 -17.31 12.42 -3.30
C LYS A 131 -18.36 12.14 -4.36
N HIS A 132 -19.26 13.09 -4.57
CA HIS A 132 -20.25 13.03 -5.64
C HIS A 132 -19.62 13.35 -7.00
N LEU A 133 -20.04 12.64 -8.04
CA LEU A 133 -19.52 12.77 -9.40
C LEU A 133 -20.67 12.95 -10.40
N THR A 134 -20.37 13.65 -11.48
CA THR A 134 -21.31 13.83 -12.59
C THR A 134 -21.09 12.76 -13.65
N LYS A 135 -22.11 12.55 -14.51
CA LYS A 135 -21.96 11.67 -15.68
C LYS A 135 -20.75 12.05 -16.55
N LYS A 136 -20.45 13.35 -16.69
CA LYS A 136 -19.28 13.85 -17.43
C LYS A 136 -17.95 13.45 -16.80
N ASP A 137 -17.90 13.31 -15.47
CA ASP A 137 -16.70 12.83 -14.78
C ASP A 137 -16.41 11.37 -15.15
N TYR A 138 -17.43 10.52 -15.17
CA TYR A 138 -17.29 9.12 -15.61
C TYR A 138 -16.97 9.01 -17.10
N GLU A 139 -17.58 9.84 -17.95
CA GLU A 139 -17.23 9.95 -19.38
C GLU A 139 -15.76 10.33 -19.57
N TYR A 140 -15.26 11.30 -18.80
CA TYR A 140 -13.87 11.69 -18.80
C TYR A 140 -12.95 10.55 -18.32
N MET A 141 -13.28 9.90 -17.20
CA MET A 141 -12.54 8.75 -16.68
C MET A 141 -12.39 7.65 -17.73
N TYR A 142 -13.50 7.24 -18.34
CA TYR A 142 -13.47 6.18 -19.34
C TYR A 142 -12.70 6.60 -20.60
N THR A 143 -12.97 7.80 -21.12
CA THR A 143 -12.36 8.27 -22.37
C THR A 143 -10.85 8.46 -22.24
N CYS A 144 -10.39 8.97 -21.10
CA CYS A 144 -8.97 9.26 -20.89
C CYS A 144 -8.17 8.07 -20.34
N PHE A 145 -8.78 7.22 -19.51
CA PHE A 145 -8.07 6.23 -18.71
C PHE A 145 -8.65 4.81 -18.79
N GLY A 146 -9.84 4.63 -19.37
CA GLY A 146 -10.50 3.34 -19.47
C GLY A 146 -9.63 2.28 -20.14
N ASN A 147 -9.84 1.03 -19.79
CA ASN A 147 -9.09 -0.15 -20.25
C ASN A 147 -7.56 -0.04 -20.04
N GLY A 148 -7.12 0.72 -19.03
CA GLY A 148 -5.71 0.90 -18.71
C GLY A 148 -4.97 1.91 -19.59
N LEU A 149 -5.69 2.74 -20.35
CA LEU A 149 -5.10 3.84 -21.09
C LEU A 149 -4.43 4.84 -20.14
N ASN A 150 -3.27 5.37 -20.52
CA ASN A 150 -2.54 6.43 -19.79
C ASN A 150 -2.53 6.22 -18.25
N SER A 151 -1.93 5.12 -17.79
CA SER A 151 -1.94 4.74 -16.37
C SER A 151 -1.41 5.84 -15.46
N ASP A 152 -0.31 6.51 -15.82
CA ASP A 152 0.25 7.61 -15.02
C ASP A 152 -0.76 8.75 -14.84
N GLY A 153 -1.47 9.13 -15.92
CA GLY A 153 -2.53 10.12 -15.87
C GLY A 153 -3.70 9.70 -14.97
N ALA A 154 -4.06 8.42 -14.99
CA ALA A 154 -5.10 7.86 -14.13
C ALA A 154 -4.71 7.96 -12.64
N TYR A 155 -3.46 7.65 -12.30
CA TYR A 155 -2.93 7.81 -10.94
C TYR A 155 -2.93 9.27 -10.48
N SER A 156 -2.46 10.21 -11.32
CA SER A 156 -2.51 11.64 -11.00
C SER A 156 -3.95 12.13 -10.80
N TYR A 157 -4.88 11.69 -11.65
CA TYR A 157 -6.29 12.02 -11.51
C TYR A 157 -6.91 11.43 -10.24
N ALA A 158 -6.66 10.16 -9.95
CA ALA A 158 -7.17 9.48 -8.76
C ALA A 158 -6.61 10.08 -7.46
N ARG A 159 -5.35 10.54 -7.43
CA ARG A 159 -4.79 11.27 -6.28
C ARG A 159 -5.58 12.55 -5.99
N ARG A 160 -5.88 13.34 -7.02
CA ARG A 160 -6.72 14.54 -6.89
C ARG A 160 -8.14 14.19 -6.45
N LEU A 161 -8.69 13.08 -6.95
CA LEU A 161 -10.02 12.62 -6.57
C LEU A 161 -10.11 12.30 -5.07
N LEU A 162 -9.06 11.68 -4.53
CA LEU A 162 -8.92 11.28 -3.13
C LEU A 162 -8.34 12.38 -2.21
N ASN A 163 -8.07 13.58 -2.73
CA ASN A 163 -7.36 14.65 -2.01
C ASN A 163 -6.00 14.23 -1.43
N ILE A 164 -5.29 13.30 -2.09
CA ILE A 164 -3.95 12.87 -1.70
C ILE A 164 -2.93 13.88 -2.26
N PRO A 165 -2.06 14.49 -1.44
CA PRO A 165 -1.04 15.42 -1.92
C PRO A 165 -0.10 14.77 -2.96
N GLU A 166 0.22 15.49 -4.02
CA GLU A 166 1.30 15.09 -4.93
C GLU A 166 2.64 15.32 -4.21
N GLY A 167 3.27 14.25 -3.71
CA GLY A 167 4.60 14.38 -3.09
C GLY A 167 4.97 13.42 -1.96
N ILE A 168 4.15 12.42 -1.62
CA ILE A 168 4.55 11.38 -0.66
C ILE A 168 4.68 10.05 -1.40
N GLN A 169 5.93 9.69 -1.69
CA GLN A 169 6.38 8.34 -2.02
C GLN A 169 6.66 7.55 -0.74
#